data_AF-A0A2E5MG95-F1
#
_entry.id   AF-A0A2E5MG95-F1
#
_cell.length_a   1.000
_cell.length_b   1.000
_cell.length_c   1.000
_cell.angle_alpha   90.00
_cell.angle_beta   90.00
_cell.angle_gamma   90.00
#
_symmetry.space_group_name_H-M   'P 1'
#
loop_
_entity.id
_entity.type
_entity.pdbx_description
1 polymer ?
#
loop_
_entity_poly.entity_id
_entity_poly.type
_entity_poly.pdbx_seq_one_letter_code
_entity_poly.pdbx_strand_id
1 'polypeptide(L)'
;MISLFTKFRTYERYVCFFLFLIFLLPLNSKLYSQTTFSPTVSISLSNLAQGSLSDINFTISQDPDESDISSSIIVSDGGSFTLSSLSIGDAVGFGTGFVASGSVSGSFTLYVSEISSSQAILQVVDDSNGDILGSFTIQNNGVGIQIFSTAPADGNTITAGNSQEVTLSNIFTTPDVSTVIISSTLNAEMDFPADIQSFIFELGSIDCNGDLNGGAYIDNCGNCVEGNTGSDPCVSLDPQIEITFNNNECNTLTSFVISVTQTADQPDIASTLLTSDGGYFDISSLSVGQVVGSANLSAAAGEISFESILFVESVIDANQAVISSVNLIDNSFMGTFTISNTDNGISIFASPSYSDNNNITAGNSSNVSLNNIFINPDTDFLNIYASINAEVGPSNSQTFTFDIDCPCIDSLYVQNITLCYGETYLFQSNIYAEEGSYIDTLTSFNGCDSIININLSFLDEATSSDDVTACDSFDWNGVTYTESGTYTFTTTNAVG
;
A
#
# COMPACT_ATOMS: atom_id res chain seq x y z
N MET A 1 81.50 8.86 12.54
CA MET A 1 82.40 8.49 11.43
C MET A 1 83.09 9.79 11.02
N ILE A 2 84.27 10.12 11.50
CA ILE A 2 85.62 9.70 11.06
C ILE A 2 86.52 9.69 12.32
N SER A 3 86.93 8.52 12.83
CA SER A 3 88.30 7.93 12.72
C SER A 3 89.34 8.68 13.59
N LEU A 4 90.13 8.12 14.52
CA LEU A 4 90.44 6.75 14.91
C LEU A 4 91.37 6.78 16.15
N PHE A 5 91.40 5.68 16.90
CA PHE A 5 92.48 5.15 17.76
C PHE A 5 92.79 5.73 19.16
N THR A 6 92.24 5.00 20.16
CA THR A 6 92.95 4.31 21.27
C THR A 6 93.65 5.08 22.38
N LYS A 7 93.26 4.76 23.62
CA LYS A 7 94.04 3.87 24.52
C LYS A 7 93.28 3.51 25.82
N PHE A 8 93.45 2.24 26.21
CA PHE A 8 93.34 1.65 27.56
C PHE A 8 91.99 1.59 28.31
N ARG A 9 91.35 0.43 28.14
CA ARG A 9 90.87 -0.52 29.16
C ARG A 9 90.88 -0.10 30.65
N THR A 10 89.68 -0.26 31.24
CA THR A 10 89.32 -0.86 32.55
C THR A 10 89.31 -0.04 33.85
N TYR A 11 88.19 -0.23 34.57
CA TYR A 11 87.84 -0.03 35.98
C TYR A 11 87.13 1.26 36.44
N GLU A 12 85.82 1.07 36.67
CA GLU A 12 84.98 1.47 37.82
C GLU A 12 84.73 2.94 38.22
N ARG A 13 83.42 3.23 38.29
CA ARG A 13 82.65 4.04 39.25
C ARG A 13 82.88 5.56 39.30
N TYR A 14 81.85 6.26 38.80
CA TYR A 14 81.24 7.51 39.26
C TYR A 14 81.95 8.30 40.36
N VAL A 15 82.33 9.56 40.06
CA VAL A 15 82.07 10.82 40.80
C VAL A 15 83.05 11.91 40.31
N CYS A 16 82.51 13.05 39.85
CA CYS A 16 83.07 14.42 39.77
C CYS A 16 82.10 15.25 38.90
N PHE A 17 81.29 16.22 39.35
CA PHE A 17 81.47 17.38 40.24
C PHE A 17 82.51 18.40 39.75
N PHE A 18 82.02 19.50 39.15
CA PHE A 18 82.47 20.91 39.25
C PHE A 18 81.56 21.74 38.30
N LEU A 19 80.50 22.47 38.71
CA LEU A 19 80.28 23.61 39.63
C LEU A 19 80.60 25.00 39.00
N PHE A 20 79.74 25.99 39.34
CA PHE A 20 79.60 27.39 38.89
C PHE A 20 78.72 27.61 37.63
N LEU A 21 77.69 28.46 37.61
CA LEU A 21 77.15 29.40 38.59
C LEU A 21 75.70 29.71 38.20
N ILE A 22 74.83 29.72 39.21
CA ILE A 22 73.44 30.14 39.16
C ILE A 22 73.33 31.60 38.70
N PHE A 23 72.67 31.83 37.58
CA PHE A 23 71.83 33.02 37.39
C PHE A 23 70.39 32.54 37.42
N LEU A 24 69.72 32.77 38.55
CA LEU A 24 68.26 32.83 38.61
C LEU A 24 67.83 33.99 37.69
N LEU A 25 67.46 33.68 36.47
CA LEU A 25 66.44 34.43 35.76
C LEU A 25 65.16 33.60 35.91
N PRO A 26 64.05 34.15 36.42
CA PRO A 26 62.79 33.45 36.35
C PRO A 26 62.45 33.37 34.86
N LEU A 27 62.57 32.19 34.25
CA LEU A 27 61.73 31.92 33.08
C LEU A 27 60.30 31.95 33.62
N ASN A 28 59.66 33.10 33.44
CA ASN A 28 58.23 33.26 33.59
C ASN A 28 57.56 32.58 32.39
N SER A 29 57.79 31.28 32.21
CA SER A 29 56.81 30.46 31.51
C SER A 29 55.67 30.30 32.50
N LYS A 30 54.68 31.17 32.42
CA LYS A 30 53.32 30.77 32.77
C LYS A 30 53.05 29.50 31.94
N LEU A 31 53.32 28.32 32.50
CA LEU A 31 52.56 27.14 32.13
C LEU A 31 51.16 27.48 32.62
N TYR A 32 50.34 28.07 31.73
CA TYR A 32 48.91 28.05 31.94
C TYR A 32 48.52 26.58 32.01
N SER A 33 48.01 26.16 33.17
CA SER A 33 47.24 24.93 33.28
C SER A 33 46.02 25.14 32.41
N GLN A 34 46.10 24.72 31.15
CA GLN A 34 45.01 24.89 30.21
C GLN A 34 43.84 24.03 30.70
N THR A 35 42.68 24.65 30.89
CA THR A 35 41.45 23.95 31.22
C THR A 35 41.01 23.12 30.01
N THR A 36 40.28 22.04 30.26
CA THR A 36 39.68 21.23 29.21
C THR A 36 38.60 22.03 28.50
N PHE A 37 38.43 21.84 27.19
CA PHE A 37 37.26 22.34 26.48
C PHE A 37 36.05 21.48 26.85
N SER A 38 35.16 22.00 27.69
CA SER A 38 34.02 21.29 28.29
C SER A 38 32.77 22.16 28.41
N PRO A 39 32.29 22.74 27.29
CA PRO A 39 31.06 23.52 27.30
C PRO A 39 29.85 22.69 27.76
N THR A 40 28.87 23.35 28.37
CA THR A 40 27.60 22.74 28.76
C THR A 40 26.49 23.12 27.78
N VAL A 41 25.70 22.12 27.37
CA VAL A 41 24.54 22.31 26.50
C VAL A 41 23.28 21.81 27.19
N SER A 42 22.19 22.55 27.07
CA SER A 42 20.84 22.08 27.39
C SER A 42 19.91 22.30 26.21
N ILE A 43 19.07 21.33 25.90
CA ILE A 43 18.05 21.42 24.84
C ILE A 43 16.69 21.02 25.41
N SER A 44 15.62 21.72 25.03
CA SER A 44 14.23 21.34 25.33
C SER A 44 13.29 21.57 24.15
N LEU A 45 12.20 20.79 24.14
CA LEU A 45 11.08 20.91 23.21
C LEU A 45 9.83 21.33 24.00
N SER A 46 9.06 22.30 23.49
CA SER A 46 7.82 22.75 24.15
C SER A 46 6.63 21.81 23.91
N ASN A 47 6.68 20.99 22.85
CA ASN A 47 5.66 20.01 22.52
C ASN A 47 6.29 18.65 22.19
N LEU A 48 5.84 17.60 22.88
CA LEU A 48 6.31 16.22 22.71
C LEU A 48 5.28 15.32 21.98
N ALA A 49 4.26 15.90 21.36
CA ALA A 49 3.38 15.16 20.46
C ALA A 49 4.10 14.84 19.14
N GLN A 50 3.85 13.65 18.58
CA GLN A 50 4.31 13.26 17.25
C GLN A 50 3.70 14.16 16.17
N GLY A 51 4.46 14.42 15.10
CA GLY A 51 4.00 15.18 13.93
C GLY A 51 3.58 16.62 14.21
N SER A 52 3.95 17.18 15.36
CA SER A 52 3.39 18.43 15.88
C SER A 52 4.44 19.52 15.93
N LEU A 53 4.00 20.78 15.81
CA LEU A 53 4.88 21.94 15.99
C LEU A 53 5.34 22.02 17.45
N SER A 54 6.63 22.31 17.62
CA SER A 54 7.31 22.54 18.88
C SER A 54 8.28 23.70 18.74
N ASP A 55 8.48 24.43 19.83
CA ASP A 55 9.65 25.28 19.99
C ASP A 55 10.86 24.38 20.24
N ILE A 56 12.03 24.79 19.77
CA ILE A 56 13.32 24.22 20.18
C ILE A 56 14.10 25.29 20.94
N ASN A 57 14.31 25.06 22.23
CA ASN A 57 15.14 25.91 23.09
C ASN A 57 16.48 25.24 23.31
N PHE A 58 17.57 25.99 23.20
CA PHE A 58 18.89 25.51 23.56
C PHE A 58 19.73 26.58 24.25
N THR A 59 20.54 26.14 25.21
CA THR A 59 21.53 26.98 25.89
C THR A 59 22.91 26.38 25.71
N ILE A 60 23.89 27.21 25.34
CA ILE A 60 25.31 26.85 25.25
C ILE A 60 26.07 27.73 26.24
N SER A 61 26.82 27.13 27.15
CA SER A 61 27.60 27.86 28.15
C SER A 61 29.02 27.33 28.25
N GLN A 62 30.00 28.23 28.40
CA GLN A 62 31.39 27.91 28.70
C GLN A 62 31.81 28.57 30.00
N ASP A 63 32.69 27.89 30.73
CA ASP A 63 33.34 28.42 31.91
C ASP A 63 34.50 29.36 31.51
N PRO A 64 34.90 30.29 32.40
CA PRO A 64 36.08 31.11 32.17
C PRO A 64 37.35 30.27 31.97
N ASP A 65 38.29 30.81 31.20
CA ASP A 65 39.58 30.21 30.87
C ASP A 65 39.53 28.99 29.92
N GLU A 66 38.35 28.56 29.45
CA GLU A 66 38.21 27.53 28.38
C GLU A 66 38.54 28.08 26.98
N SER A 67 38.85 27.20 26.01
CA SER A 67 39.03 27.63 24.60
C SER A 67 37.72 28.19 24.03
N ASP A 68 37.81 29.24 23.23
CA ASP A 68 36.63 29.80 22.54
C ASP A 68 35.97 28.77 21.61
N ILE A 69 34.64 28.77 21.55
CA ILE A 69 33.88 28.03 20.53
C ILE A 69 34.05 28.73 19.18
N SER A 70 34.54 28.01 18.16
CA SER A 70 34.63 28.48 16.77
C SER A 70 33.35 28.26 15.98
N SER A 71 32.64 27.15 16.24
CA SER A 71 31.37 26.82 15.59
C SER A 71 30.51 25.88 16.42
N SER A 72 29.21 25.96 16.21
CA SER A 72 28.22 25.04 16.79
C SER A 72 27.36 24.41 15.71
N ILE A 73 27.09 23.12 15.87
CA ILE A 73 26.18 22.34 15.04
C ILE A 73 25.20 21.64 15.98
N ILE A 74 23.90 21.86 15.81
CA ILE A 74 22.85 21.06 16.46
C ILE A 74 22.14 20.29 15.37
N VAL A 75 21.97 18.98 15.52
CA VAL A 75 21.26 18.12 14.57
C VAL A 75 20.21 17.28 15.27
N SER A 76 19.14 16.94 14.57
CA SER A 76 18.22 15.88 15.01
C SER A 76 18.29 14.69 14.05
N ASP A 77 17.99 13.49 14.56
CA ASP A 77 17.79 12.28 13.74
C ASP A 77 16.35 12.16 13.18
N GLY A 78 15.49 13.09 13.55
CA GLY A 78 14.06 13.10 13.27
C GLY A 78 13.47 14.52 13.19
N GLY A 79 12.43 14.71 12.37
CA GLY A 79 11.64 15.94 12.30
C GLY A 79 12.09 16.90 11.19
N SER A 80 11.48 18.07 11.12
CA SER A 80 11.81 19.07 10.09
C SER A 80 11.42 20.48 10.52
N PHE A 81 12.11 21.47 9.98
CA PHE A 81 11.65 22.86 10.02
C PHE A 81 10.58 23.09 8.96
N THR A 82 9.52 23.83 9.31
CA THR A 82 8.47 24.26 8.37
C THR A 82 8.92 25.44 7.51
N LEU A 83 10.00 25.27 6.74
CA LEU A 83 10.61 26.36 5.96
C LEU A 83 9.66 26.94 4.91
N SER A 84 8.71 26.15 4.39
CA SER A 84 7.74 26.61 3.39
C SER A 84 6.74 27.65 3.91
N SER A 85 6.57 27.78 5.23
CA SER A 85 5.68 28.78 5.83
C SER A 85 6.39 30.11 6.14
N LEU A 86 7.71 30.17 5.97
CA LEU A 86 8.52 31.33 6.32
C LEU A 86 8.76 32.26 5.13
N SER A 87 8.90 33.55 5.41
CA SER A 87 9.23 34.63 4.48
C SER A 87 10.41 35.46 4.99
N ILE A 88 11.13 36.10 4.07
CA ILE A 88 12.20 37.05 4.44
C ILE A 88 11.59 38.17 5.30
N GLY A 89 12.20 38.42 6.46
CA GLY A 89 11.75 39.39 7.45
C GLY A 89 10.89 38.81 8.58
N ASP A 90 10.52 37.52 8.53
CA ASP A 90 9.79 36.89 9.63
C ASP A 90 10.68 36.78 10.88
N ALA A 91 10.10 37.09 12.04
CA ALA A 91 10.70 36.80 13.34
C ALA A 91 10.36 35.36 13.74
N VAL A 92 11.37 34.50 13.84
CA VAL A 92 11.20 33.04 14.03
C VAL A 92 11.81 32.51 15.32
N GLY A 93 12.37 33.40 16.13
CA GLY A 93 12.99 33.05 17.39
C GLY A 93 13.54 34.25 18.11
N PHE A 94 14.03 34.02 19.32
CA PHE A 94 14.62 35.03 20.18
C PHE A 94 15.63 34.37 21.11
N GLY A 95 16.40 35.18 21.82
CA GLY A 95 17.34 34.65 22.79
C GLY A 95 17.96 35.72 23.67
N THR A 96 18.84 35.27 24.55
CA THR A 96 19.64 36.14 25.42
C THR A 96 21.07 35.62 25.49
N GLY A 97 22.06 36.49 25.68
CA GLY A 97 23.43 36.04 25.88
C GLY A 97 24.48 37.12 25.74
N PHE A 98 25.75 36.68 25.79
CA PHE A 98 26.92 37.56 25.65
C PHE A 98 27.36 37.71 24.20
N VAL A 99 27.53 38.94 23.77
CA VAL A 99 28.28 39.29 22.55
C VAL A 99 29.62 39.92 22.96
N ALA A 100 30.68 39.63 22.22
CA ALA A 100 32.04 40.17 22.40
C ALA A 100 32.68 39.91 23.80
N SER A 101 33.23 38.71 23.99
CA SER A 101 34.13 38.37 25.11
C SER A 101 33.53 38.62 26.52
N GLY A 102 32.22 38.41 26.68
CA GLY A 102 31.56 38.45 28.01
C GLY A 102 31.19 39.84 28.54
N SER A 103 31.22 40.90 27.72
CA SER A 103 31.03 42.28 28.22
C SER A 103 29.64 42.88 28.01
N VAL A 104 28.83 42.37 27.07
CA VAL A 104 27.48 42.89 26.78
C VAL A 104 26.48 41.73 26.83
N SER A 105 25.60 41.78 27.84
CA SER A 105 24.41 40.92 27.95
C SER A 105 23.22 41.67 27.35
N GLY A 106 22.51 41.04 26.42
CA GLY A 106 21.34 41.62 25.76
C GLY A 106 20.38 40.57 25.22
N SER A 107 19.15 41.00 24.92
CA SER A 107 18.15 40.21 24.19
C SER A 107 18.32 40.44 22.69
N PHE A 108 18.04 39.41 21.91
CA PHE A 108 18.06 39.49 20.46
C PHE A 108 16.87 38.74 19.86
N THR A 109 16.48 39.17 18.66
CA THR A 109 15.46 38.53 17.83
C THR A 109 16.11 37.92 16.58
N LEU A 110 15.60 36.76 16.15
CA LEU A 110 16.06 36.04 14.96
C LEU A 110 15.12 36.33 13.79
N TYR A 111 15.66 36.98 12.76
CA TYR A 111 14.91 37.31 11.55
C TYR A 111 15.39 36.50 10.35
N VAL A 112 14.46 35.99 9.54
CA VAL A 112 14.81 35.31 8.28
C VAL A 112 15.42 36.32 7.31
N SER A 113 16.70 36.17 6.98
CA SER A 113 17.40 37.03 6.02
C SER A 113 17.48 36.42 4.62
N GLU A 114 17.60 35.09 4.54
CA GLU A 114 17.58 34.33 3.29
C GLU A 114 16.80 33.04 3.48
N ILE A 115 16.11 32.57 2.44
CA ILE A 115 15.36 31.32 2.49
C ILE A 115 15.34 30.59 1.15
N SER A 116 15.38 29.27 1.24
CA SER A 116 15.23 28.31 0.15
C SER A 116 14.29 27.17 0.58
N SER A 117 14.08 26.19 -0.29
CA SER A 117 13.23 25.03 0.03
C SER A 117 13.78 24.12 1.13
N SER A 118 15.09 24.19 1.44
CA SER A 118 15.74 23.26 2.39
C SER A 118 16.56 23.96 3.47
N GLN A 119 16.73 25.28 3.40
CA GLN A 119 17.56 26.05 4.32
C GLN A 119 17.05 27.49 4.45
N ALA A 120 17.20 28.08 5.64
CA ALA A 120 17.08 29.51 5.87
C ALA A 120 18.29 30.05 6.66
N ILE A 121 18.66 31.29 6.40
CA ILE A 121 19.63 32.04 7.22
C ILE A 121 18.84 32.97 8.13
N LEU A 122 19.13 32.90 9.43
CA LEU A 122 18.51 33.71 10.46
C LEU A 122 19.53 34.74 10.94
N GLN A 123 19.25 36.02 10.73
CA GLN A 123 20.06 37.10 11.24
C GLN A 123 19.72 37.37 12.70
N VAL A 124 20.76 37.53 13.52
CA VAL A 124 20.65 37.87 14.94
C VAL A 124 20.67 39.38 15.08
N VAL A 125 19.57 39.97 15.54
CA VAL A 125 19.40 41.42 15.68
C VAL A 125 19.26 41.78 17.14
N ASP A 126 20.13 42.67 17.64
CA ASP A 126 20.08 43.21 19.00
C ASP A 126 18.82 44.06 19.20
N ASP A 127 18.01 43.72 20.20
CA ASP A 127 16.74 44.39 20.46
C ASP A 127 16.93 45.85 20.96
N SER A 128 18.11 46.21 21.47
CA SER A 128 18.39 47.51 22.09
C SER A 128 18.79 48.59 21.07
N ASN A 129 19.48 48.21 20.01
CA ASN A 129 20.07 49.14 19.04
C ASN A 129 19.84 48.74 17.56
N GLY A 130 19.34 47.54 17.29
CA GLY A 130 19.11 47.02 15.94
C GLY A 130 20.36 46.54 15.22
N ASP A 131 21.50 46.43 15.92
CA ASP A 131 22.75 45.95 15.34
C ASP A 131 22.69 44.46 15.04
N ILE A 132 23.39 44.06 13.98
CA ILE A 132 23.51 42.66 13.56
C ILE A 132 24.67 42.03 14.34
N LEU A 133 24.34 41.04 15.17
CA LEU A 133 25.30 40.37 16.06
C LEU A 133 25.93 39.11 15.44
N GLY A 134 25.25 38.52 14.45
CA GLY A 134 25.66 37.29 13.80
C GLY A 134 24.53 36.66 12.98
N SER A 135 24.67 35.37 12.69
CA SER A 135 23.65 34.60 11.98
C SER A 135 23.66 33.12 12.36
N PHE A 136 22.49 32.50 12.33
CA PHE A 136 22.31 31.05 12.32
C PHE A 136 21.94 30.59 10.91
N THR A 137 22.28 29.37 10.58
CA THR A 137 21.72 28.66 9.43
C THR A 137 20.87 27.52 9.95
N ILE A 138 19.60 27.46 9.54
CA ILE A 138 18.71 26.33 9.82
C ILE A 138 18.45 25.57 8.52
N GLN A 139 18.40 24.24 8.56
CA GLN A 139 18.17 23.42 7.38
C GLN A 139 17.50 22.08 7.71
N ASN A 140 16.82 21.53 6.71
CA ASN A 140 16.27 20.18 6.74
C ASN A 140 17.25 19.20 6.08
N ASN A 141 17.70 18.19 6.82
CA ASN A 141 18.67 17.18 6.40
C ASN A 141 18.04 15.79 6.41
N GLY A 142 17.49 15.35 5.27
CA GLY A 142 16.96 14.00 5.10
C GLY A 142 15.84 13.70 6.10
N VAL A 143 16.19 13.07 7.22
CA VAL A 143 15.26 12.64 8.28
C VAL A 143 15.18 13.60 9.48
N GLY A 144 16.00 14.66 9.54
CA GLY A 144 16.03 15.60 10.67
C GLY A 144 16.40 17.03 10.29
N ILE A 145 16.83 17.80 11.28
CA ILE A 145 17.24 19.20 11.11
C ILE A 145 18.74 19.39 11.37
N GLN A 146 19.27 20.53 10.91
CA GLN A 146 20.53 21.07 11.37
C GLN A 146 20.39 22.57 11.65
N ILE A 147 20.98 23.01 12.76
CA ILE A 147 21.22 24.41 13.13
C ILE A 147 22.73 24.59 13.17
N PHE A 148 23.26 25.54 12.41
CA PHE A 148 24.68 25.83 12.32
C PHE A 148 24.96 27.29 12.64
N SER A 149 26.01 27.56 13.41
CA SER A 149 26.53 28.91 13.61
C SER A 149 28.05 28.93 13.74
N THR A 150 28.64 30.06 13.44
CA THR A 150 30.07 30.35 13.63
C THR A 150 30.23 31.53 14.57
N ALA A 151 31.16 31.44 15.51
CA ALA A 151 31.49 32.57 16.36
C ALA A 151 32.38 33.57 15.59
N PRO A 152 32.19 34.89 15.77
CA PRO A 152 33.15 35.89 15.30
C PRO A 152 34.48 35.78 16.06
N ALA A 153 35.60 35.93 15.36
CA ALA A 153 36.92 35.97 16.01
C ALA A 153 37.05 37.23 16.87
N ASP A 154 37.45 37.08 18.13
CA ASP A 154 37.60 38.19 19.09
C ASP A 154 39.06 38.61 19.33
N GLY A 155 40.00 37.93 18.65
CA GLY A 155 41.43 38.23 18.70
C GLY A 155 42.19 37.57 19.85
N ASN A 156 41.55 36.68 20.61
CA ASN A 156 42.22 35.76 21.51
C ASN A 156 41.75 34.30 21.23
N THR A 157 41.95 33.36 22.15
CA THR A 157 41.55 31.94 21.96
C THR A 157 40.94 31.34 23.24
N ILE A 158 40.59 32.18 24.22
CA ILE A 158 40.15 31.80 25.55
C ILE A 158 38.97 32.68 26.00
N THR A 159 37.86 32.04 26.37
CA THR A 159 36.67 32.73 26.83
C THR A 159 36.84 33.28 28.25
N ALA A 160 36.21 34.42 28.55
CA ALA A 160 36.04 34.94 29.90
C ALA A 160 34.86 34.26 30.65
N GLY A 161 34.26 33.25 30.04
CA GLY A 161 32.96 32.69 30.38
C GLY A 161 31.88 33.33 29.53
N ASN A 162 31.00 32.50 28.97
CA ASN A 162 29.88 32.95 28.13
C ASN A 162 28.71 31.99 28.27
N SER A 163 27.50 32.50 28.12
CA SER A 163 26.27 31.73 28.08
C SER A 163 25.32 32.39 27.08
N GLN A 164 24.71 31.58 26.22
CA GLN A 164 23.73 32.00 25.24
C GLN A 164 22.55 31.04 25.24
N GLU A 165 21.35 31.59 25.34
CA GLU A 165 20.07 30.89 25.21
C GLU A 165 19.39 31.33 23.91
N VAL A 166 18.87 30.37 23.15
CA VAL A 166 18.16 30.58 21.89
C VAL A 166 16.90 29.73 21.86
N THR A 167 15.76 30.36 21.57
CA THR A 167 14.51 29.70 21.26
C THR A 167 14.16 29.94 19.80
N LEU A 168 13.95 28.86 19.03
CA LEU A 168 13.26 28.92 17.74
C LEU A 168 11.80 28.54 17.96
N SER A 169 10.88 29.45 17.63
CA SER A 169 9.49 29.36 18.06
C SER A 169 8.58 28.79 16.98
N ASN A 170 7.91 27.67 17.26
CA ASN A 170 6.89 27.04 16.43
C ASN A 170 7.30 26.82 14.96
N ILE A 171 8.59 26.54 14.71
CA ILE A 171 9.08 26.22 13.37
C ILE A 171 9.60 24.78 13.24
N PHE A 172 9.77 24.04 14.35
CA PHE A 172 10.20 22.65 14.32
C PHE A 172 9.00 21.72 14.45
N THR A 173 8.80 20.83 13.49
CA THR A 173 7.85 19.73 13.53
C THR A 173 8.56 18.48 14.03
N THR A 174 8.09 17.92 15.14
CA THR A 174 8.56 16.63 15.67
C THR A 174 8.26 15.50 14.67
N PRO A 175 9.09 14.44 14.62
CA PRO A 175 8.83 13.31 13.74
C PRO A 175 7.65 12.44 14.21
N ASP A 176 7.06 11.68 13.28
CA ASP A 176 6.04 10.66 13.55
C ASP A 176 6.68 9.33 14.02
N VAL A 177 7.50 9.40 15.08
CA VAL A 177 8.13 8.25 15.75
C VAL A 177 8.11 8.44 17.26
N SER A 178 8.33 7.38 18.03
CA SER A 178 8.28 7.42 19.50
C SER A 178 9.43 8.18 20.17
N THR A 179 10.54 8.41 19.47
CA THR A 179 11.72 9.08 20.05
C THR A 179 12.43 9.95 19.03
N VAL A 180 12.92 11.12 19.45
CA VAL A 180 13.85 11.94 18.67
C VAL A 180 15.12 12.21 19.48
N ILE A 181 16.28 12.05 18.83
CA ILE A 181 17.58 12.37 19.40
C ILE A 181 18.06 13.68 18.79
N ILE A 182 18.40 14.64 19.66
CA ILE A 182 19.05 15.89 19.26
C ILE A 182 20.48 15.86 19.78
N SER A 183 21.46 16.09 18.91
CA SER A 183 22.87 16.14 19.25
C SER A 183 23.47 17.50 18.95
N SER A 184 24.33 17.99 19.83
CA SER A 184 25.15 19.18 19.61
C SER A 184 26.61 18.80 19.43
N THR A 185 27.29 19.42 18.47
CA THR A 185 28.73 19.36 18.25
C THR A 185 29.30 20.77 18.34
N LEU A 186 30.19 21.02 19.29
CA LEU A 186 30.87 22.30 19.50
C LEU A 186 32.35 22.16 19.15
N ASN A 187 32.86 22.99 18.25
CA ASN A 187 34.26 23.01 17.87
C ASN A 187 34.96 24.18 18.56
N ALA A 188 36.14 23.94 19.11
CA ALA A 188 36.98 24.99 19.68
C ALA A 188 37.79 25.73 18.58
N GLU A 189 38.29 26.93 18.88
CA GLU A 189 39.29 27.62 18.04
C GLU A 189 40.67 26.96 18.11
N MET A 190 41.02 26.39 19.26
CA MET A 190 42.24 25.58 19.43
C MET A 190 41.98 24.12 19.07
N ASP A 191 43.05 23.39 18.73
CA ASP A 191 43.00 21.96 18.38
C ASP A 191 42.63 21.07 19.59
N PHE A 192 41.34 21.01 19.89
CA PHE A 192 40.70 20.07 20.80
C PHE A 192 39.76 19.14 20.03
N PRO A 193 39.49 17.92 20.55
CA PRO A 193 38.34 17.16 20.09
C PRO A 193 37.07 18.00 20.23
N ALA A 194 36.17 17.91 19.24
CA ALA A 194 34.85 18.54 19.34
C ALA A 194 34.09 17.97 20.55
N ASP A 195 33.39 18.85 21.27
CA ASP A 195 32.49 18.44 22.34
C ASP A 195 31.15 18.00 21.73
N ILE A 196 30.70 16.79 22.06
CA ILE A 196 29.47 16.20 21.52
C ILE A 196 28.56 15.77 22.67
N GLN A 197 27.33 16.29 22.66
CA GLN A 197 26.29 15.97 23.65
C GLN A 197 25.02 15.53 22.93
N SER A 198 24.26 14.59 23.52
CA SER A 198 23.03 14.03 22.93
C SER A 198 21.90 14.02 23.94
N PHE A 199 20.71 14.35 23.47
CA PHE A 199 19.48 14.49 24.23
C PHE A 199 18.40 13.62 23.60
N ILE A 200 17.75 12.76 24.38
CA ILE A 200 16.69 11.87 23.92
C ILE A 200 15.36 12.41 24.41
N PHE A 201 14.41 12.59 23.49
CA PHE A 201 13.04 12.99 23.80
C PHE A 201 12.07 11.88 23.42
N GLU A 202 11.23 11.46 24.36
CA GLU A 202 10.12 10.54 24.14
C GLU A 202 8.92 11.32 23.60
N LEU A 203 8.39 10.91 22.46
CA LEU A 203 7.27 11.55 21.77
C LEU A 203 6.00 10.69 21.86
N GLY A 204 4.91 11.31 22.28
CA GLY A 204 3.61 10.66 22.44
C GLY A 204 2.68 10.85 21.24
N SER A 205 1.76 9.91 21.06
CA SER A 205 0.63 10.09 20.13
C SER A 205 -0.46 10.91 20.80
N ILE A 206 -1.09 11.82 20.07
CA ILE A 206 -2.32 12.49 20.52
C ILE A 206 -3.49 11.55 20.23
N ASP A 207 -4.30 11.27 21.24
CA ASP A 207 -5.50 10.45 21.09
C ASP A 207 -6.66 11.25 20.43
N CYS A 208 -7.80 10.63 20.14
CA CYS A 208 -8.89 11.34 19.46
C CYS A 208 -9.54 12.45 20.30
N ASN A 209 -9.28 12.49 21.61
CA ASN A 209 -9.77 13.52 22.52
C ASN A 209 -8.75 14.67 22.71
N GLY A 210 -7.61 14.61 22.02
CA GLY A 210 -6.56 15.62 22.10
C GLY A 210 -5.58 15.40 23.25
N ASP A 211 -5.63 14.25 23.94
CA ASP A 211 -4.77 13.95 25.08
C ASP A 211 -3.50 13.25 24.63
N LEU A 212 -2.35 13.77 25.07
CA LEU A 212 -1.04 13.18 24.80
C LEU A 212 -0.91 11.84 25.52
N ASN A 213 -0.71 10.76 24.77
CA ASN A 213 -0.72 9.38 25.25
C ASN A 213 -2.02 9.01 25.99
N GLY A 214 -3.13 9.64 25.62
CA GLY A 214 -4.45 9.31 26.14
C GLY A 214 -4.97 7.96 25.62
N GLY A 215 -6.06 7.50 26.23
CA GLY A 215 -6.66 6.19 25.93
C GLY A 215 -7.88 6.24 25.02
N ALA A 216 -8.30 7.43 24.57
CA ALA A 216 -9.48 7.57 23.73
C ALA A 216 -9.20 7.12 22.29
N TYR A 217 -10.16 6.45 21.65
CA TYR A 217 -10.03 6.03 20.27
C TYR A 217 -11.33 6.24 19.48
N ILE A 218 -11.22 6.25 18.15
CA ILE A 218 -12.37 6.33 17.26
C ILE A 218 -13.00 4.94 17.14
N ASP A 219 -14.25 4.77 17.57
CA ASP A 219 -15.00 3.52 17.42
C ASP A 219 -15.48 3.29 15.97
N ASN A 220 -16.11 2.14 15.72
CA ASN A 220 -16.63 1.77 14.40
C ASN A 220 -17.80 2.65 13.94
N CYS A 221 -18.36 3.49 14.81
CA CYS A 221 -19.36 4.49 14.47
C CYS A 221 -18.75 5.87 14.16
N GLY A 222 -17.43 6.02 14.27
CA GLY A 222 -16.73 7.28 14.03
C GLY A 222 -16.73 8.23 15.24
N ASN A 223 -17.13 7.77 16.43
CA ASN A 223 -17.13 8.57 17.64
C ASN A 223 -15.82 8.37 18.42
N CYS A 224 -15.30 9.45 19.02
CA CYS A 224 -14.22 9.34 19.99
C CYS A 224 -14.80 8.88 21.34
N VAL A 225 -14.39 7.69 21.80
CA VAL A 225 -14.94 7.03 22.99
C VAL A 225 -13.84 6.58 23.94
N GLU A 226 -14.24 6.08 25.12
CA GLU A 226 -13.35 5.59 26.17
C GLU A 226 -12.41 6.69 26.73
N GLY A 227 -11.39 6.29 27.50
CA GLY A 227 -10.46 7.22 28.13
C GLY A 227 -11.16 8.18 29.10
N ASN A 228 -11.02 9.48 28.86
CA ASN A 228 -11.67 10.56 29.61
C ASN A 228 -12.80 11.26 28.81
N THR A 229 -13.25 10.69 27.69
CA THR A 229 -14.36 11.22 26.89
C THR A 229 -15.71 11.12 27.61
N GLY A 230 -15.85 10.15 28.53
CA GLY A 230 -17.11 9.81 29.19
C GLY A 230 -18.16 9.19 28.28
N SER A 231 -17.77 8.73 27.08
CA SER A 231 -18.63 8.08 26.10
C SER A 231 -18.25 6.62 25.93
N ASP A 232 -19.24 5.73 25.94
CA ASP A 232 -19.04 4.30 25.66
C ASP A 232 -19.03 4.03 24.15
N PRO A 233 -18.32 2.98 23.68
CA PRO A 233 -18.36 2.55 22.29
C PRO A 233 -19.76 2.19 21.83
N CYS A 234 -20.08 2.48 20.57
CA CYS A 234 -21.33 2.03 19.99
C CYS A 234 -21.37 0.49 19.81
N VAL A 235 -22.58 -0.06 19.81
CA VAL A 235 -22.79 -1.49 19.53
C VAL A 235 -22.76 -1.72 18.02
N SER A 236 -21.91 -2.64 17.56
CA SER A 236 -21.76 -2.95 16.13
C SER A 236 -22.71 -4.06 15.69
N LEU A 237 -23.29 -3.90 14.50
CA LEU A 237 -23.99 -4.97 13.80
C LEU A 237 -22.97 -6.00 13.28
N ASP A 238 -23.07 -7.25 13.76
CA ASP A 238 -22.20 -8.36 13.34
C ASP A 238 -22.99 -9.68 13.16
N PRO A 239 -23.83 -9.77 12.12
CA PRO A 239 -24.59 -10.98 11.82
C PRO A 239 -23.70 -12.05 11.23
N GLN A 240 -23.94 -13.30 11.60
CA GLN A 240 -23.33 -14.45 10.92
C GLN A 240 -24.16 -14.79 9.69
N ILE A 241 -23.53 -14.74 8.51
CA ILE A 241 -24.16 -15.08 7.23
C ILE A 241 -23.49 -16.34 6.67
N GLU A 242 -24.30 -17.30 6.24
CA GLU A 242 -23.87 -18.49 5.53
C GLU A 242 -24.66 -18.61 4.22
N ILE A 243 -23.95 -18.81 3.11
CA ILE A 243 -24.54 -18.99 1.78
C ILE A 243 -24.09 -20.33 1.22
N THR A 244 -25.01 -21.15 0.75
CA THR A 244 -24.71 -22.47 0.18
C THR A 244 -25.48 -22.73 -1.11
N PHE A 245 -24.90 -23.59 -1.95
CA PHE A 245 -25.49 -24.07 -3.19
C PHE A 245 -25.61 -25.60 -3.15
N ASN A 246 -26.65 -26.16 -3.79
CA ASN A 246 -26.80 -27.61 -3.89
C ASN A 246 -25.79 -28.27 -4.84
N ASN A 247 -25.32 -27.54 -5.84
CA ASN A 247 -24.25 -27.91 -6.74
C ASN A 247 -23.48 -26.65 -7.18
N ASN A 248 -22.26 -26.85 -7.65
CA ASN A 248 -21.37 -25.81 -8.18
C ASN A 248 -21.01 -26.04 -9.66
N GLU A 249 -21.81 -26.82 -10.41
CA GLU A 249 -21.57 -27.06 -11.84
C GLU A 249 -21.97 -25.83 -12.66
N CYS A 250 -21.13 -25.38 -13.58
CA CYS A 250 -21.37 -24.18 -14.39
C CYS A 250 -22.60 -24.34 -15.31
N ASN A 251 -23.31 -23.24 -15.57
CA ASN A 251 -24.50 -23.21 -16.44
C ASN A 251 -25.63 -24.19 -16.02
N THR A 252 -25.65 -24.66 -14.77
CA THR A 252 -26.69 -25.56 -14.25
C THR A 252 -27.58 -24.87 -13.23
N LEU A 253 -28.84 -25.31 -13.14
CA LEU A 253 -29.76 -24.89 -12.10
C LEU A 253 -29.34 -25.48 -10.75
N THR A 254 -29.32 -24.65 -9.73
CA THR A 254 -28.99 -25.02 -8.35
C THR A 254 -29.95 -24.35 -7.38
N SER A 255 -30.05 -24.92 -6.18
CA SER A 255 -30.75 -24.26 -5.08
C SER A 255 -29.80 -23.34 -4.36
N PHE A 256 -30.33 -22.21 -3.89
CA PHE A 256 -29.58 -21.12 -3.28
C PHE A 256 -30.12 -20.92 -1.86
N VAL A 257 -29.28 -21.14 -0.86
CA VAL A 257 -29.67 -21.06 0.55
C VAL A 257 -28.90 -19.94 1.23
N ILE A 258 -29.62 -19.07 1.94
CA ILE A 258 -29.08 -17.95 2.72
C ILE A 258 -29.50 -18.15 4.16
N SER A 259 -28.52 -18.26 5.06
CA SER A 259 -28.74 -18.23 6.50
C SER A 259 -28.14 -16.96 7.09
N VAL A 260 -28.92 -16.22 7.87
CA VAL A 260 -28.50 -15.02 8.61
C VAL A 260 -28.88 -15.21 10.07
N THR A 261 -27.95 -14.98 10.99
CA THR A 261 -28.22 -15.00 12.43
C THR A 261 -27.66 -13.77 13.11
N GLN A 262 -28.41 -13.23 14.07
CA GLN A 262 -28.00 -12.15 14.96
C GLN A 262 -28.05 -12.64 16.40
N THR A 263 -27.08 -12.25 17.21
CA THR A 263 -27.11 -12.50 18.66
C THR A 263 -27.96 -11.43 19.36
N ALA A 264 -28.35 -11.69 20.60
CA ALA A 264 -29.03 -10.69 21.42
C ALA A 264 -28.18 -9.40 21.57
N ASP A 265 -28.88 -8.28 21.75
CA ASP A 265 -28.35 -6.92 21.96
C ASP A 265 -27.62 -6.31 20.74
N GLN A 266 -27.59 -6.98 19.59
CA GLN A 266 -27.12 -6.39 18.33
C GLN A 266 -28.17 -5.42 17.74
N PRO A 267 -27.77 -4.39 16.98
CA PRO A 267 -28.72 -3.53 16.27
C PRO A 267 -29.64 -4.31 15.34
N ASP A 268 -30.90 -3.89 15.24
CA ASP A 268 -31.86 -4.51 14.30
C ASP A 268 -31.44 -4.29 12.84
N ILE A 269 -31.68 -5.30 12.00
CA ILE A 269 -31.45 -5.20 10.54
C ILE A 269 -32.59 -4.39 9.92
N ALA A 270 -32.29 -3.28 9.27
CA ALA A 270 -33.23 -2.46 8.51
C ALA A 270 -33.46 -2.98 7.08
N SER A 271 -32.38 -3.44 6.44
CA SER A 271 -32.43 -3.96 5.06
C SER A 271 -31.24 -4.86 4.76
N THR A 272 -31.45 -5.82 3.87
CA THR A 272 -30.40 -6.68 3.33
C THR A 272 -30.34 -6.57 1.80
N LEU A 273 -29.13 -6.42 1.27
CA LEU A 273 -28.83 -6.48 -0.15
C LEU A 273 -27.76 -7.57 -0.37
N LEU A 274 -28.09 -8.59 -1.15
CA LEU A 274 -27.11 -9.54 -1.70
C LEU A 274 -26.93 -9.23 -3.18
N THR A 275 -25.69 -9.25 -3.67
CA THR A 275 -25.35 -9.13 -5.08
C THR A 275 -24.29 -10.13 -5.48
N SER A 276 -24.20 -10.51 -6.75
CA SER A 276 -23.11 -11.34 -7.27
C SER A 276 -22.42 -10.72 -8.49
N ASP A 277 -21.24 -11.23 -8.83
CA ASP A 277 -20.51 -10.92 -10.06
C ASP A 277 -20.72 -11.95 -11.20
N GLY A 278 -21.63 -12.90 -10.99
CA GLY A 278 -22.00 -13.92 -11.96
C GLY A 278 -23.29 -14.66 -11.61
N GLY A 279 -23.74 -15.49 -12.56
CA GLY A 279 -24.96 -16.27 -12.46
C GLY A 279 -26.23 -15.45 -12.66
N TYR A 280 -27.38 -16.11 -12.72
CA TYR A 280 -28.67 -15.44 -12.89
C TYR A 280 -29.82 -16.31 -12.38
N PHE A 281 -30.94 -15.69 -12.04
CA PHE A 281 -32.20 -16.38 -11.77
C PHE A 281 -32.96 -16.67 -13.07
N ASP A 282 -33.49 -17.88 -13.24
CA ASP A 282 -34.40 -18.20 -14.35
C ASP A 282 -35.81 -17.63 -14.11
N ILE A 283 -35.90 -16.28 -14.08
CA ILE A 283 -37.15 -15.55 -13.83
C ILE A 283 -38.14 -15.77 -14.98
N SER A 284 -37.64 -16.03 -16.19
CA SER A 284 -38.47 -16.25 -17.37
C SER A 284 -39.38 -17.48 -17.29
N SER A 285 -38.99 -18.49 -16.50
CA SER A 285 -39.79 -19.69 -16.26
C SER A 285 -40.76 -19.57 -15.07
N LEU A 286 -40.67 -18.48 -14.30
CA LEU A 286 -41.51 -18.28 -13.12
C LEU A 286 -42.93 -17.83 -13.48
N SER A 287 -43.90 -18.38 -12.75
CA SER A 287 -45.32 -18.00 -12.84
C SER A 287 -45.85 -17.46 -11.51
N VAL A 288 -46.72 -16.44 -11.55
CA VAL A 288 -47.37 -15.92 -10.34
C VAL A 288 -48.10 -17.05 -9.59
N GLY A 289 -47.87 -17.15 -8.29
CA GLY A 289 -48.40 -18.22 -7.42
C GLY A 289 -47.53 -19.48 -7.37
N GLN A 290 -46.45 -19.57 -8.14
CA GLN A 290 -45.51 -20.69 -8.08
C GLN A 290 -44.74 -20.68 -6.77
N VAL A 291 -44.64 -21.84 -6.12
CA VAL A 291 -43.75 -22.03 -4.98
C VAL A 291 -42.32 -22.19 -5.48
N VAL A 292 -41.41 -21.36 -4.98
CA VAL A 292 -40.00 -21.32 -5.37
C VAL A 292 -39.06 -21.66 -4.22
N GLY A 293 -39.57 -21.93 -3.02
CA GLY A 293 -38.73 -22.17 -1.87
C GLY A 293 -39.46 -22.27 -0.55
N SER A 294 -38.68 -22.29 0.52
CA SER A 294 -39.15 -22.21 1.91
C SER A 294 -38.20 -21.37 2.74
N ALA A 295 -38.67 -20.87 3.89
CA ALA A 295 -37.81 -20.21 4.86
C ALA A 295 -38.16 -20.61 6.29
N ASN A 296 -37.14 -20.84 7.10
CA ASN A 296 -37.23 -21.00 8.55
C ASN A 296 -36.79 -19.71 9.22
N LEU A 297 -37.67 -19.13 10.02
CA LEU A 297 -37.46 -17.85 10.65
C LEU A 297 -37.61 -18.06 12.16
N SER A 298 -36.71 -17.45 12.94
CA SER A 298 -36.75 -17.49 14.39
C SER A 298 -36.49 -16.11 14.98
N ALA A 299 -37.19 -15.79 16.05
CA ALA A 299 -37.08 -14.54 16.78
C ALA A 299 -37.05 -14.79 18.29
N ALA A 300 -36.69 -13.77 19.07
CA ALA A 300 -36.63 -13.85 20.53
C ALA A 300 -35.74 -15.01 21.02
N ALA A 301 -34.51 -15.09 20.50
CA ALA A 301 -33.53 -16.14 20.78
C ALA A 301 -34.04 -17.57 20.48
N GLY A 302 -34.96 -17.71 19.53
CA GLY A 302 -35.53 -19.00 19.13
C GLY A 302 -36.78 -19.44 19.89
N GLU A 303 -37.29 -18.62 20.82
CA GLU A 303 -38.59 -18.87 21.48
C GLU A 303 -39.77 -18.79 20.49
N ILE A 304 -39.60 -18.03 19.41
CA ILE A 304 -40.57 -17.94 18.33
C ILE A 304 -39.91 -18.54 17.10
N SER A 305 -40.51 -19.57 16.51
CA SER A 305 -40.04 -20.19 15.27
C SER A 305 -41.20 -20.52 14.35
N PHE A 306 -41.04 -20.25 13.07
CA PHE A 306 -42.03 -20.53 12.05
C PHE A 306 -41.38 -20.94 10.73
N GLU A 307 -42.05 -21.88 10.07
CA GLU A 307 -41.71 -22.34 8.73
C GLU A 307 -42.68 -21.69 7.73
N SER A 308 -42.11 -21.15 6.66
CA SER A 308 -42.85 -20.45 5.62
C SER A 308 -42.57 -21.03 4.24
N ILE A 309 -43.55 -20.92 3.35
CA ILE A 309 -43.35 -21.14 1.91
C ILE A 309 -43.04 -19.83 1.23
N LEU A 310 -42.18 -19.91 0.21
CA LEU A 310 -41.82 -18.79 -0.65
C LEU A 310 -42.50 -18.99 -2.00
N PHE A 311 -43.30 -18.01 -2.41
CA PHE A 311 -43.99 -18.06 -3.70
C PHE A 311 -43.82 -16.76 -4.48
N VAL A 312 -43.94 -16.86 -5.80
CA VAL A 312 -43.86 -15.73 -6.72
C VAL A 312 -45.13 -14.89 -6.56
N GLU A 313 -45.01 -13.74 -5.91
CA GLU A 313 -46.11 -12.79 -5.75
C GLU A 313 -46.37 -12.04 -7.05
N SER A 314 -45.31 -11.57 -7.71
CA SER A 314 -45.39 -10.89 -8.99
C SER A 314 -44.12 -11.11 -9.81
N VAL A 315 -44.27 -11.14 -11.13
CA VAL A 315 -43.18 -11.05 -12.10
C VAL A 315 -43.29 -9.68 -12.75
N ILE A 316 -42.32 -8.81 -12.47
CA ILE A 316 -42.35 -7.41 -12.93
C ILE A 316 -41.94 -7.36 -14.40
N ASP A 317 -40.83 -8.03 -14.73
CA ASP A 317 -40.34 -8.26 -16.08
C ASP A 317 -39.46 -9.53 -16.13
N ALA A 318 -38.77 -9.76 -17.25
CA ALA A 318 -37.92 -10.93 -17.45
C ALA A 318 -36.70 -11.00 -16.51
N ASN A 319 -36.37 -9.91 -15.83
CA ASN A 319 -35.21 -9.75 -14.97
C ASN A 319 -35.59 -9.47 -13.52
N GLN A 320 -36.87 -9.36 -13.15
CA GLN A 320 -37.26 -9.03 -11.78
C GLN A 320 -38.55 -9.69 -11.35
N ALA A 321 -38.54 -10.30 -10.15
CA ALA A 321 -39.71 -10.89 -9.51
C ALA A 321 -39.73 -10.59 -8.00
N VAL A 322 -40.93 -10.48 -7.45
CA VAL A 322 -41.18 -10.31 -6.01
C VAL A 322 -41.59 -11.65 -5.42
N ILE A 323 -40.88 -12.06 -4.37
CA ILE A 323 -41.12 -13.30 -3.65
C ILE A 323 -41.76 -12.95 -2.30
N SER A 324 -42.90 -13.57 -2.02
CA SER A 324 -43.61 -13.44 -0.76
C SER A 324 -43.36 -14.64 0.14
N SER A 325 -43.26 -14.41 1.44
CA SER A 325 -43.20 -15.44 2.49
C SER A 325 -44.53 -15.52 3.24
N VAL A 326 -45.07 -16.73 3.39
CA VAL A 326 -46.32 -17.00 4.13
C VAL A 326 -46.12 -18.15 5.10
N ASN A 327 -46.62 -17.98 6.32
CA ASN A 327 -46.61 -19.01 7.34
C ASN A 327 -47.47 -20.21 6.92
N LEU A 328 -46.93 -21.42 7.03
CA LEU A 328 -47.60 -22.66 6.63
C LEU A 328 -48.79 -23.05 7.51
N ILE A 329 -48.87 -22.55 8.74
CA ILE A 329 -49.86 -22.98 9.73
C ILE A 329 -51.14 -22.13 9.64
N ASP A 330 -50.99 -20.82 9.49
CA ASP A 330 -52.10 -19.86 9.57
C ASP A 330 -52.27 -18.99 8.31
N ASN A 331 -51.45 -19.20 7.27
CA ASN A 331 -51.39 -18.38 6.07
C ASN A 331 -51.16 -16.88 6.35
N SER A 332 -50.54 -16.53 7.47
CA SER A 332 -50.15 -15.15 7.76
C SER A 332 -48.99 -14.71 6.86
N PHE A 333 -49.10 -13.49 6.34
CA PHE A 333 -48.06 -12.87 5.51
C PHE A 333 -46.88 -12.44 6.41
N MET A 334 -45.65 -12.80 6.00
CA MET A 334 -44.44 -12.63 6.82
C MET A 334 -43.45 -11.63 6.22
N GLY A 335 -43.63 -11.25 4.96
CA GLY A 335 -42.77 -10.27 4.28
C GLY A 335 -42.50 -10.64 2.82
N THR A 336 -41.77 -9.77 2.15
CA THR A 336 -41.38 -9.90 0.75
C THR A 336 -39.91 -9.57 0.56
N PHE A 337 -39.30 -10.17 -0.45
CA PHE A 337 -38.03 -9.72 -1.00
C PHE A 337 -38.08 -9.76 -2.52
N THR A 338 -37.22 -8.98 -3.15
CA THR A 338 -37.12 -8.91 -4.62
C THR A 338 -35.89 -9.67 -5.08
N ILE A 339 -36.04 -10.50 -6.10
CA ILE A 339 -34.92 -11.08 -6.85
C ILE A 339 -34.81 -10.37 -8.19
N SER A 340 -33.60 -10.03 -8.62
CA SER A 340 -33.33 -9.38 -9.89
C SER A 340 -32.09 -9.95 -10.57
N ASN A 341 -32.10 -10.02 -11.90
CA ASN A 341 -30.93 -10.21 -12.72
C ASN A 341 -30.34 -8.84 -13.08
N THR A 342 -29.02 -8.71 -12.95
CA THR A 342 -28.24 -7.52 -13.31
C THR A 342 -27.36 -7.83 -14.52
N ASP A 343 -26.65 -6.85 -15.05
CA ASP A 343 -25.78 -7.05 -16.22
C ASP A 343 -24.71 -8.14 -15.99
N ASN A 344 -24.24 -8.30 -14.74
CA ASN A 344 -23.16 -9.23 -14.38
C ASN A 344 -23.49 -10.03 -13.11
N GLY A 345 -24.70 -10.56 -12.95
CA GLY A 345 -25.05 -11.35 -11.77
C GLY A 345 -26.48 -11.15 -11.28
N ILE A 346 -26.70 -11.33 -9.99
CA ILE A 346 -28.00 -11.15 -9.35
C ILE A 346 -28.00 -10.04 -8.31
N SER A 347 -29.21 -9.61 -7.93
CA SER A 347 -29.47 -8.82 -6.74
C SER A 347 -30.66 -9.42 -5.99
N ILE A 348 -30.52 -9.61 -4.68
CA ILE A 348 -31.61 -9.97 -3.76
C ILE A 348 -31.74 -8.83 -2.75
N PHE A 349 -32.90 -8.20 -2.70
CA PHE A 349 -33.14 -7.07 -1.81
C PHE A 349 -34.35 -7.32 -0.91
N ALA A 350 -34.16 -7.17 0.40
CA ALA A 350 -35.19 -7.26 1.42
C ALA A 350 -35.23 -5.98 2.25
N SER A 351 -36.36 -5.25 2.19
CA SER A 351 -36.61 -4.05 3.00
C SER A 351 -38.08 -3.62 2.93
N PRO A 352 -38.63 -2.99 3.98
CA PRO A 352 -38.06 -2.85 5.32
C PRO A 352 -38.34 -4.09 6.19
N SER A 353 -37.51 -4.33 7.19
CA SER A 353 -37.89 -5.18 8.33
C SER A 353 -39.05 -4.54 9.10
N TYR A 354 -39.82 -5.36 9.81
CA TYR A 354 -40.90 -4.84 10.66
C TYR A 354 -40.31 -4.26 11.95
N SER A 355 -40.49 -2.95 12.16
CA SER A 355 -40.07 -2.32 13.41
C SER A 355 -40.87 -2.88 14.60
N ASP A 356 -40.16 -3.33 15.63
CA ASP A 356 -40.73 -3.85 16.87
C ASP A 356 -40.74 -2.80 18.02
N ASN A 357 -40.50 -1.54 17.67
CA ASN A 357 -40.37 -0.37 18.56
C ASN A 357 -39.19 -0.43 19.54
N ASN A 358 -38.14 -1.18 19.22
CA ASN A 358 -36.82 -0.98 19.80
C ASN A 358 -35.77 -0.88 18.66
N ASN A 359 -34.48 -0.88 19.00
CA ASN A 359 -33.38 -0.83 18.02
C ASN A 359 -32.40 -2.01 18.20
N ILE A 360 -32.76 -3.02 18.99
CA ILE A 360 -31.90 -4.16 19.32
C ILE A 360 -32.65 -5.49 19.21
N THR A 361 -32.01 -6.45 18.56
CA THR A 361 -32.58 -7.79 18.46
C THR A 361 -32.47 -8.56 19.78
N ALA A 362 -33.47 -9.37 20.09
CA ALA A 362 -33.39 -10.40 21.13
C ALA A 362 -32.65 -11.68 20.67
N GLY A 363 -32.07 -11.66 19.47
CA GLY A 363 -31.50 -12.82 18.78
C GLY A 363 -32.47 -13.36 17.75
N ASN A 364 -32.19 -13.09 16.47
CA ASN A 364 -33.04 -13.47 15.34
C ASN A 364 -32.25 -14.34 14.37
N SER A 365 -32.93 -15.26 13.69
CA SER A 365 -32.34 -16.06 12.62
C SER A 365 -33.30 -16.23 11.45
N SER A 366 -32.74 -16.28 10.26
CA SER A 366 -33.45 -16.49 9.00
C SER A 366 -32.67 -17.46 8.15
N ASN A 367 -33.30 -18.53 7.71
CA ASN A 367 -32.75 -19.49 6.76
C ASN A 367 -33.71 -19.60 5.57
N VAL A 368 -33.33 -19.02 4.44
CA VAL A 368 -34.13 -18.88 3.22
C VAL A 368 -33.55 -19.81 2.16
N SER A 369 -34.36 -20.73 1.63
CA SER A 369 -34.00 -21.67 0.57
C SER A 369 -34.80 -21.37 -0.71
N LEU A 370 -34.11 -20.98 -1.77
CA LEU A 370 -34.64 -20.82 -3.13
C LEU A 370 -34.29 -22.07 -3.94
N ASN A 371 -35.30 -22.83 -4.35
CA ASN A 371 -35.11 -24.18 -4.87
C ASN A 371 -35.05 -24.21 -6.39
N ASN A 372 -33.88 -24.51 -6.95
CA ASN A 372 -33.66 -24.72 -8.39
C ASN A 372 -34.13 -23.56 -9.27
N ILE A 373 -33.81 -22.33 -8.88
CA ILE A 373 -34.12 -21.13 -9.68
C ILE A 373 -32.88 -20.29 -10.02
N PHE A 374 -31.71 -20.60 -9.45
CA PHE A 374 -30.46 -19.91 -9.73
C PHE A 374 -29.59 -20.75 -10.66
N ILE A 375 -28.94 -20.12 -11.62
CA ILE A 375 -28.03 -20.74 -12.58
C ILE A 375 -26.62 -20.24 -12.30
N ASN A 376 -25.70 -21.18 -12.04
CA ASN A 376 -24.28 -20.87 -11.82
C ASN A 376 -23.65 -20.22 -13.08
N PRO A 377 -22.72 -19.25 -12.92
CA PRO A 377 -22.04 -18.65 -14.06
C PRO A 377 -21.17 -19.63 -14.83
N ASP A 378 -20.77 -19.25 -16.03
CA ASP A 378 -19.72 -19.90 -16.82
C ASP A 378 -18.34 -19.27 -16.52
N THR A 379 -17.97 -19.25 -15.24
CA THR A 379 -16.71 -18.69 -14.73
C THR A 379 -16.20 -19.55 -13.60
N ASP A 380 -14.89 -19.68 -13.43
CA ASP A 380 -14.28 -20.54 -12.39
C ASP A 380 -14.63 -20.11 -10.95
N PHE A 381 -14.97 -18.84 -10.75
CA PHE A 381 -15.33 -18.29 -9.46
C PHE A 381 -16.64 -17.52 -9.54
N LEU A 382 -17.40 -17.58 -8.45
CA LEU A 382 -18.56 -16.74 -8.18
C LEU A 382 -18.34 -16.00 -6.85
N ASN A 383 -18.37 -14.67 -6.89
CA ASN A 383 -18.35 -13.83 -5.70
C ASN A 383 -19.76 -13.34 -5.37
N ILE A 384 -20.12 -13.44 -4.10
CA ILE A 384 -21.35 -12.86 -3.54
C ILE A 384 -20.98 -11.82 -2.49
N TYR A 385 -21.57 -10.65 -2.62
CA TYR A 385 -21.42 -9.54 -1.71
C TYR A 385 -22.71 -9.35 -0.94
N ALA A 386 -22.63 -9.38 0.39
CA ALA A 386 -23.72 -9.08 1.30
C ALA A 386 -23.51 -7.70 1.91
N SER A 387 -24.55 -6.88 1.90
CA SER A 387 -24.61 -5.59 2.60
C SER A 387 -25.87 -5.55 3.44
N ILE A 388 -25.70 -5.43 4.76
CA ILE A 388 -26.77 -5.42 5.75
C ILE A 388 -26.73 -4.06 6.46
N ASN A 389 -27.82 -3.31 6.34
CA ASN A 389 -27.96 -2.03 7.02
C ASN A 389 -28.66 -2.23 8.36
N ALA A 390 -28.12 -1.65 9.42
CA ALA A 390 -28.76 -1.58 10.72
C ALA A 390 -29.81 -0.46 10.76
N GLU A 391 -30.82 -0.57 11.63
CA GLU A 391 -31.72 0.55 11.94
C GLU A 391 -30.98 1.71 12.61
N VAL A 392 -29.96 1.40 13.41
CA VAL A 392 -29.05 2.36 14.05
C VAL A 392 -27.62 1.85 13.98
N GLY A 393 -26.69 2.75 13.68
CA GLY A 393 -25.26 2.44 13.62
C GLY A 393 -24.80 2.04 12.22
N PRO A 394 -23.58 1.48 12.10
CA PRO A 394 -22.98 1.17 10.82
C PRO A 394 -23.60 -0.07 10.17
N SER A 395 -23.51 -0.12 8.83
CA SER A 395 -23.82 -1.31 8.05
C SER A 395 -22.73 -2.36 8.16
N ASN A 396 -23.09 -3.63 8.02
CA ASN A 396 -22.17 -4.76 7.92
C ASN A 396 -22.07 -5.22 6.45
N SER A 397 -20.85 -5.47 5.97
CA SER A 397 -20.63 -6.00 4.62
C SER A 397 -19.71 -7.22 4.65
N GLN A 398 -20.08 -8.26 3.89
CA GLN A 398 -19.34 -9.54 3.84
C GLN A 398 -19.22 -10.01 2.39
N THR A 399 -18.14 -10.75 2.08
CA THR A 399 -17.88 -11.29 0.75
C THR A 399 -17.66 -12.80 0.84
N PHE A 400 -18.29 -13.54 -0.06
CA PHE A 400 -18.20 -14.99 -0.18
C PHE A 400 -17.70 -15.34 -1.58
N THR A 401 -16.74 -16.24 -1.68
CA THR A 401 -16.19 -16.72 -2.96
C THR A 401 -16.41 -18.22 -3.05
N PHE A 402 -16.93 -18.65 -4.19
CA PHE A 402 -17.26 -20.05 -4.48
C PHE A 402 -16.51 -20.52 -5.72
N ASP A 403 -15.94 -21.72 -5.65
CA ASP A 403 -15.36 -22.41 -6.81
C ASP A 403 -16.49 -23.04 -7.63
N ILE A 404 -16.55 -22.70 -8.92
CA ILE A 404 -17.51 -23.24 -9.88
C ILE A 404 -16.79 -24.23 -10.78
N ASP A 405 -17.33 -25.44 -10.88
CA ASP A 405 -16.82 -26.50 -11.73
C ASP A 405 -17.29 -26.27 -13.18
N CYS A 406 -16.38 -25.69 -13.98
CA CYS A 406 -16.54 -25.46 -15.41
C CYS A 406 -15.66 -26.44 -16.20
N PRO A 407 -16.05 -27.73 -16.36
CA PRO A 407 -15.22 -28.67 -17.10
C PRO A 407 -15.13 -28.25 -18.56
N CYS A 408 -13.90 -28.05 -19.06
CA CYS A 408 -13.68 -27.79 -20.48
C CYS A 408 -14.02 -29.05 -21.30
N ILE A 409 -14.91 -28.91 -22.28
CA ILE A 409 -15.15 -29.97 -23.26
C ILE A 409 -14.22 -29.73 -24.44
N ASP A 410 -13.15 -30.53 -24.52
CA ASP A 410 -12.29 -30.56 -25.70
C ASP A 410 -13.13 -30.95 -26.92
N SER A 411 -13.29 -30.02 -27.86
CA SER A 411 -13.98 -30.30 -29.12
C SER A 411 -13.00 -30.95 -30.10
N LEU A 412 -13.33 -32.15 -30.57
CA LEU A 412 -12.58 -32.85 -31.62
C LEU A 412 -13.21 -32.57 -33.00
N TYR A 413 -12.47 -31.90 -33.87
CA TYR A 413 -12.87 -31.70 -35.26
C TYR A 413 -12.11 -32.63 -36.21
N VAL A 414 -12.80 -33.31 -37.12
CA VAL A 414 -12.16 -34.17 -38.13
C VAL A 414 -12.36 -33.55 -39.51
N GLN A 415 -11.26 -33.29 -40.20
CA GLN A 415 -11.26 -32.76 -41.57
C GLN A 415 -10.64 -33.78 -42.52
N ASN A 416 -11.36 -34.13 -43.59
CA ASN A 416 -10.84 -35.00 -44.64
C ASN A 416 -10.57 -34.16 -45.89
N ILE A 417 -9.33 -34.19 -46.36
CA ILE A 417 -8.85 -33.38 -47.48
C ILE A 417 -8.23 -34.32 -48.49
N THR A 418 -8.67 -34.20 -49.74
CA THR A 418 -8.11 -34.95 -50.87
C THR A 418 -7.54 -33.95 -51.86
N LEU A 419 -6.24 -34.09 -52.14
CA LEU A 419 -5.48 -33.22 -53.04
C LEU A 419 -5.05 -33.97 -54.30
N CYS A 420 -4.70 -33.24 -55.35
CA CYS A 420 -4.03 -33.85 -56.52
C CYS A 420 -2.54 -34.04 -56.24
N TYR A 421 -1.92 -35.03 -56.90
CA TYR A 421 -0.48 -35.29 -56.78
C TYR A 421 0.36 -34.01 -56.96
N GLY A 422 1.22 -33.71 -55.99
CA GLY A 422 2.11 -32.55 -55.98
C GLY A 422 1.51 -31.26 -55.37
N GLU A 423 0.24 -31.25 -54.97
CA GLU A 423 -0.35 -30.14 -54.22
C GLU A 423 0.05 -30.16 -52.73
N THR A 424 -0.22 -29.06 -52.02
CA THR A 424 0.05 -28.96 -50.58
C THR A 424 -1.15 -28.37 -49.85
N TYR A 425 -1.38 -28.81 -48.60
CA TYR A 425 -2.36 -28.22 -47.71
C TYR A 425 -1.67 -27.31 -46.69
N LEU A 426 -2.07 -26.04 -46.62
CA LEU A 426 -1.61 -25.11 -45.60
C LEU A 426 -2.68 -25.00 -44.51
N PHE A 427 -2.34 -25.36 -43.28
CA PHE A 427 -3.17 -25.12 -42.11
C PHE A 427 -2.37 -24.33 -41.07
N GLN A 428 -2.91 -23.17 -40.68
CA GLN A 428 -2.20 -22.16 -39.88
C GLN A 428 -0.85 -21.78 -40.50
N SER A 429 0.25 -22.21 -39.87
CA SER A 429 1.64 -21.98 -40.33
C SER A 429 2.33 -23.26 -40.83
N ASN A 430 1.62 -24.38 -40.85
CA ASN A 430 2.15 -25.70 -41.20
C ASN A 430 1.75 -26.09 -42.63
N ILE A 431 2.72 -26.57 -43.42
CA ILE A 431 2.50 -27.06 -44.79
C ILE A 431 2.56 -28.59 -44.77
N TYR A 432 1.49 -29.23 -45.24
CA TYR A 432 1.36 -30.67 -45.35
C TYR A 432 1.43 -31.09 -46.83
N ALA A 433 2.40 -31.95 -47.16
CA ALA A 433 2.69 -32.38 -48.53
C ALA A 433 2.76 -33.91 -48.69
N GLU A 434 2.43 -34.67 -47.65
CA GLU A 434 2.43 -36.13 -47.64
C GLU A 434 1.09 -36.65 -47.13
N GLU A 435 0.73 -37.88 -47.49
CA GLU A 435 -0.47 -38.53 -46.96
C GLU A 435 -0.32 -38.83 -45.47
N GLY A 436 -1.39 -38.61 -44.70
CA GLY A 436 -1.34 -38.89 -43.28
C GLY A 436 -2.51 -38.34 -42.47
N SER A 437 -2.49 -38.66 -41.18
CA SER A 437 -3.35 -38.06 -40.17
C SER A 437 -2.50 -37.12 -39.32
N TYR A 438 -2.86 -35.85 -39.30
CA TYR A 438 -2.15 -34.80 -38.59
C TYR A 438 -3.03 -34.24 -37.48
N ILE A 439 -2.46 -34.11 -36.28
CA ILE A 439 -3.14 -33.54 -35.11
C ILE A 439 -2.55 -32.16 -34.85
N ASP A 440 -3.41 -31.16 -34.68
CA ASP A 440 -3.03 -29.81 -34.28
C ASP A 440 -4.02 -29.26 -33.24
N THR A 441 -3.65 -28.19 -32.55
CA THR A 441 -4.51 -27.50 -31.59
C THR A 441 -5.02 -26.18 -32.15
N LEU A 442 -6.29 -25.87 -31.84
CA LEU A 442 -6.91 -24.58 -32.08
C LEU A 442 -7.01 -23.85 -30.74
N THR A 443 -6.27 -22.76 -30.59
CA THR A 443 -6.29 -21.95 -29.36
C THR A 443 -7.51 -21.05 -29.37
N SER A 444 -8.43 -21.22 -28.43
CA SER A 444 -9.54 -20.28 -28.23
C SER A 444 -9.12 -19.08 -27.37
N PHE A 445 -9.89 -18.00 -27.42
CA PHE A 445 -9.64 -16.76 -26.67
C PHE A 445 -9.59 -16.96 -25.14
N ASN A 446 -10.20 -18.04 -24.62
CA ASN A 446 -10.27 -18.34 -23.18
C ASN A 446 -9.31 -19.46 -22.74
N GLY A 447 -8.37 -19.91 -23.60
CA GLY A 447 -7.38 -20.93 -23.22
C GLY A 447 -7.91 -22.38 -23.20
N CYS A 448 -9.14 -22.61 -23.64
CA CYS A 448 -9.61 -23.96 -23.98
C CYS A 448 -9.06 -24.31 -25.37
N ASP A 449 -8.22 -25.35 -25.44
CA ASP A 449 -7.70 -25.86 -26.70
C ASP A 449 -8.72 -26.82 -27.33
N SER A 450 -9.06 -26.64 -28.61
CA SER A 450 -9.77 -27.67 -29.38
C SER A 450 -8.75 -28.49 -30.18
N ILE A 451 -9.03 -29.77 -30.41
CA ILE A 451 -8.15 -30.66 -31.20
C ILE A 451 -8.72 -30.79 -32.62
N ILE A 452 -7.90 -30.51 -33.63
CA ILE A 452 -8.23 -30.83 -35.03
C ILE A 452 -7.42 -32.02 -35.52
N ASN A 453 -8.10 -32.97 -36.16
CA ASN A 453 -7.49 -34.09 -36.87
C ASN A 453 -7.72 -33.93 -38.38
N ILE A 454 -6.63 -33.74 -39.12
CA ILE A 454 -6.62 -33.59 -40.58
C ILE A 454 -6.19 -34.92 -41.20
N ASN A 455 -7.09 -35.57 -41.93
CA ASN A 455 -6.78 -36.72 -42.76
C ASN A 455 -6.54 -36.25 -44.20
N LEU A 456 -5.29 -36.34 -44.64
CA LEU A 456 -4.85 -35.92 -45.97
C LEU A 456 -4.61 -37.14 -46.87
N SER A 457 -5.26 -37.15 -48.03
CA SER A 457 -5.05 -38.13 -49.10
C SER A 457 -4.74 -37.46 -50.44
N PHE A 458 -4.08 -38.18 -51.33
CA PHE A 458 -3.77 -37.70 -52.68
C PHE A 458 -4.43 -38.57 -53.76
N LEU A 459 -4.84 -37.94 -54.86
CA LEU A 459 -5.27 -38.63 -56.06
C LEU A 459 -4.05 -38.94 -56.93
N ASP A 460 -3.94 -40.20 -57.34
CA ASP A 460 -2.91 -40.67 -58.26
C ASP A 460 -3.04 -40.03 -59.65
N GLU A 461 -1.90 -39.85 -60.32
CA GLU A 461 -1.88 -39.44 -61.72
C GLU A 461 -2.53 -40.51 -62.62
N ALA A 462 -3.54 -40.12 -63.39
CA ALA A 462 -4.15 -41.02 -64.37
C ALA A 462 -3.28 -41.09 -65.64
N THR A 463 -2.93 -42.30 -66.06
CA THR A 463 -2.21 -42.54 -67.32
C THR A 463 -3.09 -43.31 -68.31
N SER A 464 -3.06 -42.89 -69.57
CA SER A 464 -3.70 -43.59 -70.69
C SER A 464 -2.73 -43.66 -71.86
N SER A 465 -2.67 -44.82 -72.53
CA SER A 465 -1.88 -45.02 -73.73
C SER A 465 -2.78 -45.46 -74.88
N ASP A 466 -2.48 -44.97 -76.09
CA ASP A 466 -3.13 -45.42 -77.31
C ASP A 466 -2.07 -45.79 -78.35
N ASP A 467 -2.29 -46.88 -79.07
CA ASP A 467 -1.38 -47.40 -80.08
C ASP A 467 -1.94 -47.08 -81.47
N VAL A 468 -1.35 -46.09 -82.15
CA VAL A 468 -1.84 -45.62 -83.44
C VAL A 468 -0.85 -45.93 -84.55
N THR A 469 -1.36 -46.49 -85.67
CA THR A 469 -0.59 -46.71 -86.90
C THR A 469 -1.09 -45.77 -88.00
N ALA A 470 -0.19 -44.99 -88.59
CA ALA A 470 -0.48 -44.09 -89.72
C ALA A 470 0.50 -44.32 -90.88
N CYS A 471 0.08 -44.05 -92.12
CA CYS A 471 0.88 -44.34 -93.31
C CYS A 471 1.91 -43.26 -93.65
N ASP A 472 1.60 -41.98 -93.40
CA ASP A 472 2.46 -40.84 -93.78
C ASP A 472 2.74 -39.89 -92.60
N SER A 473 1.69 -39.40 -91.91
CA SER A 473 1.81 -38.57 -90.71
C SER A 473 0.63 -38.76 -89.77
N PHE A 474 0.82 -38.44 -88.48
CA PHE A 474 -0.24 -38.46 -87.47
C PHE A 474 -0.26 -37.16 -86.67
N ASP A 475 -1.42 -36.51 -86.61
CA ASP A 475 -1.64 -35.31 -85.80
C ASP A 475 -2.20 -35.69 -84.43
N TRP A 476 -1.45 -35.39 -83.37
CA TRP A 476 -1.87 -35.69 -82.02
C TRP A 476 -1.59 -34.49 -81.10
N ASN A 477 -2.63 -34.05 -80.38
CA ASN A 477 -2.58 -32.88 -79.50
C ASN A 477 -1.99 -31.61 -80.14
N GLY A 478 -2.28 -31.40 -81.43
CA GLY A 478 -1.85 -30.21 -82.18
C GLY A 478 -0.42 -30.28 -82.74
N VAL A 479 0.27 -31.43 -82.61
CA VAL A 479 1.60 -31.67 -83.18
C VAL A 479 1.53 -32.77 -84.24
N THR A 480 2.17 -32.53 -85.39
CA THR A 480 2.28 -33.50 -86.49
C THR A 480 3.54 -34.35 -86.35
N TYR A 481 3.38 -35.67 -86.29
CA TYR A 481 4.46 -36.65 -86.24
C TYR A 481 4.61 -37.39 -87.57
N THR A 482 5.84 -37.50 -88.07
CA THR A 482 6.17 -38.18 -89.35
C THR A 482 7.13 -39.36 -89.16
N GLU A 483 7.52 -39.67 -87.92
CA GLU A 483 8.45 -40.75 -87.58
C GLU A 483 7.83 -41.63 -86.49
N SER A 484 8.15 -42.92 -86.49
CA SER A 484 7.68 -43.85 -85.48
C SER A 484 8.34 -43.60 -84.12
N GLY A 485 7.56 -43.58 -83.04
CA GLY A 485 8.07 -43.40 -81.69
C GLY A 485 6.97 -43.45 -80.62
N THR A 486 7.39 -43.42 -79.35
CA THR A 486 6.47 -43.21 -78.22
C THR A 486 6.48 -41.73 -77.87
N TYR A 487 5.32 -41.09 -77.96
CA TYR A 487 5.14 -39.67 -77.64
C TYR A 487 4.20 -39.55 -76.44
N THR A 488 4.54 -38.67 -75.50
CA THR A 488 3.74 -38.41 -74.30
C THR A 488 3.17 -37.00 -74.34
N PHE A 489 1.95 -36.83 -73.83
CA PHE A 489 1.30 -35.54 -73.68
C PHE A 489 0.52 -35.52 -72.37
N THR A 490 0.75 -34.49 -71.56
CA THR A 490 0.10 -34.34 -70.26
C THR A 490 -1.09 -33.40 -70.39
N THR A 491 -2.24 -33.81 -69.86
CA THR A 491 -3.46 -33.01 -69.81
C THR A 491 -4.10 -33.09 -68.44
N THR A 492 -4.66 -31.97 -67.97
CA THR A 492 -5.60 -31.91 -66.84
C THR A 492 -6.85 -32.73 -67.16
N ASN A 493 -7.19 -33.68 -66.30
CA ASN A 493 -8.40 -34.50 -66.47
C ASN A 493 -9.63 -33.75 -65.90
N ALA A 494 -10.82 -34.36 -65.95
CA ALA A 494 -12.06 -33.71 -65.49
C ALA A 494 -12.12 -33.43 -63.98
N VAL A 495 -11.23 -34.02 -63.19
CA VAL A 495 -11.08 -33.86 -61.73
C VAL A 495 -9.96 -32.88 -61.37
N GLY A 496 -9.09 -32.50 -62.33
CA GLY A 496 -7.91 -31.65 -62.15
C GLY A 496 -6.65 -32.27 -62.73
#